data_AF-A0A131XX41-F1
#
_entry.id   AF-A0A131XX41-F1
#
_cell.length_a   1.000
_cell.length_b   1.000
_cell.length_c   1.000
_cell.angle_alpha   90.00
_cell.angle_beta   90.00
_cell.angle_gamma   90.00
#
_symmetry.space_group_name_H-M   'P 1'
#
loop_
_entity.id
_entity.type
_entity.pdbx_description
1 polymer ?
#
loop_
_entity_poly.entity_id
_entity_poly.type
_entity_poly.pdbx_seq_one_letter_code
_entity_poly.pdbx_strand_id
1 'polypeptide(L)'
;MARLDDILFSCYAYGTMTLGVFLLVPFKISKKLHEAFFARFVYPLAMYFSGDRFTAVRRQAVSQLNDLVSHDGTLKKEGAIRVLEIGAGFGANFEHIQRKVKYWNLDPNAEFGGAFRKNLQKNPNVEMERWVQEYAEDMRGVPESHFDVVLITYVLCSVTEVGKALAECRRVLSRGGRLVFLEHVAHPEGTWGSVVQTLLDPMWSFSFRGCHINRRPEQLFMNAGFDQMKLTEVFLNMPTVLSPTVYGSAVVVKD
;
A
#
# COMPACT_ATOMS: atom_id res chain seq x y z
N MET A 1 22.77 -17.14 8.08
CA MET A 1 22.18 -15.79 8.28
C MET A 1 20.69 -15.82 7.96
N ALA A 2 20.25 -16.15 6.73
CA ALA A 2 18.83 -16.21 6.35
C ALA A 2 17.86 -16.85 7.37
N ARG A 3 18.18 -18.05 7.89
CA ARG A 3 17.33 -18.75 8.88
C ARG A 3 17.22 -18.02 10.24
N LEU A 4 18.26 -17.31 10.65
CA LEU A 4 18.23 -16.50 11.87
C LEU A 4 17.40 -15.23 11.65
N ASP A 5 17.54 -14.61 10.47
CA ASP A 5 16.77 -13.42 10.09
C ASP A 5 15.27 -13.73 9.97
N ASP A 6 14.90 -14.92 9.48
CA ASP A 6 13.52 -15.40 9.42
C ASP A 6 12.91 -15.60 10.82
N ILE A 7 13.68 -16.17 11.74
CA ILE A 7 13.27 -16.34 13.14
C ILE A 7 13.13 -14.99 13.82
N LEU A 8 14.10 -14.09 13.66
CA LEU A 8 14.07 -12.75 14.25
C LEU A 8 12.88 -11.94 13.75
N PHE A 9 12.57 -12.02 12.45
CA PHE A 9 11.43 -11.30 11.90
C PHE A 9 10.10 -11.89 12.40
N SER A 10 10.00 -13.21 12.51
CA SER A 10 8.84 -13.86 13.13
C SER A 10 8.68 -13.44 14.59
N CYS A 11 9.77 -13.47 15.38
CA CYS A 11 9.78 -13.01 16.77
C CYS A 11 9.39 -11.53 16.88
N TYR A 12 9.83 -10.69 15.96
CA TYR A 12 9.43 -9.29 15.91
C TYR A 12 7.94 -9.13 15.57
N ALA A 13 7.45 -9.82 14.54
CA ALA A 13 6.05 -9.76 14.12
C ALA A 13 5.12 -10.21 15.26
N TYR A 14 5.42 -11.32 15.93
CA TYR A 14 4.60 -11.81 17.05
C TYR A 14 4.88 -11.07 18.37
N GLY A 15 6.10 -10.55 18.57
CA GLY A 15 6.50 -9.78 19.75
C GLY A 15 5.88 -8.39 19.80
N THR A 16 5.75 -7.72 18.65
CA THR A 16 5.03 -6.44 18.57
C THR A 16 3.54 -6.59 18.87
N MET A 17 2.95 -7.76 18.59
CA MET A 17 1.58 -8.06 18.99
C MET A 17 1.44 -8.17 20.51
N THR A 18 2.36 -8.85 21.19
CA THR A 18 2.33 -8.98 22.67
C THR A 18 2.63 -7.64 23.37
N LEU A 19 3.59 -6.85 22.87
CA LEU A 19 3.84 -5.49 23.36
C LEU A 19 2.65 -4.54 23.12
N GLY A 20 1.94 -4.71 22.01
CA GLY A 20 0.72 -3.96 21.69
C GLY A 20 -0.34 -4.07 22.78
N VAL A 21 -0.43 -5.21 23.47
CA VAL A 21 -1.35 -5.42 24.61
C VAL A 21 -1.09 -4.42 25.74
N PHE A 22 0.18 -4.13 26.06
CA PHE A 22 0.53 -3.16 27.12
C PHE A 22 0.34 -1.71 26.68
N LEU A 23 0.29 -1.46 25.37
CA LEU A 23 0.08 -0.14 24.77
C LEU A 23 -1.40 0.11 24.37
N LEU A 24 -2.30 -0.84 24.66
CA LEU A 24 -3.73 -0.78 24.33
C LEU A 24 -4.39 0.51 24.81
N VAL A 25 -4.17 0.86 26.07
CA VAL A 25 -4.83 2.00 26.72
C VAL A 25 -4.29 3.35 26.19
N PRO A 26 -2.97 3.61 26.17
CA PRO A 26 -2.43 4.86 25.62
C PRO A 26 -2.82 5.12 24.17
N PHE A 27 -2.84 4.09 23.32
CA PHE A 27 -3.17 4.25 21.89
C PHE A 27 -4.66 4.44 21.62
N LYS A 28 -5.54 3.90 22.47
CA LYS A 28 -6.97 4.25 22.44
C LYS A 28 -7.20 5.71 22.85
N ILE A 29 -6.38 6.25 23.75
CA ILE A 29 -6.52 7.62 24.24
C ILE A 29 -5.99 8.64 23.23
N SER A 30 -4.91 8.35 22.50
CA SER A 30 -4.32 9.29 21.54
C SER A 30 -3.95 8.64 20.21
N LYS A 31 -4.77 8.93 19.18
CA LYS A 31 -4.51 8.50 17.80
C LYS A 31 -3.19 9.04 17.25
N LYS A 32 -2.87 10.31 17.56
CA LYS A 32 -1.60 10.96 17.17
C LYS A 32 -0.38 10.28 17.80
N LEU A 33 -0.47 9.92 19.08
CA LEU A 33 0.61 9.18 19.75
C LEU A 33 0.83 7.83 19.08
N HIS A 34 -0.25 7.13 18.75
CA HIS A 34 -0.17 5.86 18.04
C HIS A 34 0.40 6.02 16.61
N GLU A 35 0.08 7.10 15.89
CA GLU A 35 0.66 7.43 14.56
C GLU A 35 2.17 7.65 14.65
N ALA A 36 2.59 8.50 15.59
CA ALA A 36 3.99 8.80 15.80
C ALA A 36 4.77 7.55 16.25
N PHE A 37 4.21 6.75 17.16
CA PHE A 37 4.86 5.51 17.59
C PHE A 37 5.03 4.53 16.43
N PHE A 38 3.97 4.33 15.64
CA PHE A 38 4.01 3.43 14.50
C PHE A 38 5.05 3.89 13.47
N ALA A 39 4.99 5.16 13.05
CA ALA A 39 5.88 5.70 12.01
C ALA A 39 7.35 5.75 12.45
N ARG A 40 7.63 6.00 13.75
CA ARG A 40 9.00 6.19 14.25
C ARG A 40 9.67 4.92 14.74
N PHE A 41 8.90 3.92 15.19
CA PHE A 41 9.45 2.71 15.81
C PHE A 41 9.01 1.42 15.13
N VAL A 42 7.70 1.20 14.98
CA VAL A 42 7.17 -0.05 14.42
C VAL A 42 7.58 -0.18 12.95
N TYR A 43 7.22 0.79 12.12
CA TYR A 43 7.43 0.71 10.69
C TYR A 43 8.91 0.60 10.28
N PRO A 44 9.85 1.40 10.82
CA PRO A 44 11.26 1.26 10.49
C PRO A 44 11.84 -0.11 10.88
N LEU A 45 11.43 -0.65 12.03
CA LEU A 45 11.90 -1.95 12.50
C LEU A 45 11.29 -3.10 11.68
N ALA A 46 10.01 -3.00 11.31
CA ALA A 46 9.37 -3.93 10.37
C ALA A 46 10.09 -3.94 9.02
N MET A 47 10.43 -2.77 8.48
CA MET A 47 11.18 -2.65 7.23
C MET A 47 12.59 -3.22 7.34
N TYR A 48 13.31 -2.94 8.43
CA TYR A 48 14.62 -3.52 8.71
C TYR A 48 14.59 -5.05 8.70
N PHE A 49 13.65 -5.64 9.44
CA PHE A 49 13.54 -7.10 9.49
C PHE A 49 13.01 -7.71 8.21
N SER A 50 12.16 -7.00 7.45
CA SER A 50 11.69 -7.48 6.16
C SER A 50 12.83 -7.58 5.13
N GLY A 51 13.85 -6.72 5.24
CA GLY A 51 14.97 -6.68 4.29
C GLY A 51 14.48 -6.51 2.86
N ASP A 52 15.02 -7.30 1.94
CA ASP A 52 14.69 -7.23 0.51
C ASP A 52 13.49 -8.12 0.11
N ARG A 53 12.78 -8.72 1.08
CA ARG A 53 11.72 -9.70 0.80
C ARG A 53 10.56 -9.13 -0.03
N PHE A 54 10.34 -7.81 0.03
CA PHE A 54 9.33 -7.12 -0.78
C PHE A 54 9.88 -6.57 -2.11
N THR A 55 11.20 -6.49 -2.27
CA THR A 55 11.84 -5.76 -3.38
C THR A 55 11.45 -6.32 -4.74
N ALA A 56 11.45 -7.65 -4.89
CA ALA A 56 11.13 -8.30 -6.16
C ALA A 56 9.66 -8.07 -6.57
N VAL A 57 8.72 -8.32 -5.65
CA VAL A 57 7.29 -8.16 -5.93
C VAL A 57 6.91 -6.69 -6.12
N ARG A 58 7.53 -5.77 -5.37
CA ARG A 58 7.34 -4.33 -5.53
C ARG A 58 7.84 -3.85 -6.88
N ARG A 59 9.02 -4.29 -7.31
CA ARG A 59 9.54 -4.02 -8.66
C ARG A 59 8.57 -4.51 -9.74
N GLN A 60 8.04 -5.72 -9.59
CA GLN A 60 7.06 -6.27 -10.54
C GLN A 60 5.77 -5.43 -10.58
N ALA A 61 5.19 -5.12 -9.42
CA ALA A 61 3.98 -4.32 -9.32
C ALA A 61 4.15 -2.93 -9.95
N VAL A 62 5.22 -2.21 -9.56
CA VAL A 62 5.52 -0.84 -10.03
C VAL A 62 5.97 -0.82 -11.50
N SER A 63 6.51 -1.92 -12.05
CA SER A 63 6.85 -1.98 -13.47
C SER A 63 5.65 -1.85 -14.41
N GLN A 64 4.43 -2.08 -13.91
CA GLN A 64 3.17 -1.84 -14.64
C GLN A 64 2.90 -0.35 -14.91
N LEU A 65 3.74 0.57 -14.40
CA LEU A 65 3.73 1.96 -14.80
C LEU A 65 4.41 2.18 -16.15
N ASN A 66 5.31 1.29 -16.58
CA ASN A 66 6.23 1.55 -17.70
C ASN A 66 5.57 1.54 -19.08
N ASP A 67 4.48 0.80 -19.28
CA ASP A 67 3.76 0.69 -20.55
C ASP A 67 2.69 1.76 -20.76
N LEU A 68 2.46 2.60 -19.75
CA LEU A 68 1.38 3.59 -19.80
C LEU A 68 1.71 4.82 -20.63
N VAL A 69 0.68 5.39 -21.22
CA VAL A 69 0.76 6.64 -21.97
C VAL A 69 -0.24 7.59 -21.34
N SER A 70 0.20 8.82 -21.05
CA SER A 70 -0.67 9.79 -20.41
C SER A 70 -1.83 10.20 -21.32
N HIS A 71 -2.98 10.44 -20.69
CA HIS A 71 -4.15 11.03 -21.31
C HIS A 71 -4.01 12.56 -21.42
N ASP A 72 -3.12 13.16 -20.62
CA ASP A 72 -2.75 14.56 -20.71
C ASP A 72 -1.80 14.76 -21.91
N GLY A 73 -2.20 15.61 -22.85
CA GLY A 73 -1.45 15.85 -24.08
C GLY A 73 -0.07 16.47 -23.86
N THR A 74 0.15 17.17 -22.74
CA THR A 74 1.45 17.74 -22.38
C THR A 74 2.34 16.66 -21.80
N LEU A 75 1.87 15.91 -20.80
CA LEU A 75 2.63 14.82 -20.18
C LEU A 75 2.99 13.73 -21.19
N LYS A 76 2.06 13.43 -22.12
CA LYS A 76 2.30 12.50 -23.23
C LYS A 76 3.49 12.90 -24.09
N LYS A 77 3.64 14.20 -24.42
CA LYS A 77 4.79 14.71 -25.19
C LYS A 77 6.10 14.63 -24.41
N GLU A 78 6.03 14.78 -23.09
CA GLU A 78 7.17 14.70 -22.17
C GLU A 78 7.58 13.25 -21.84
N GLY A 79 6.79 12.27 -22.26
CA GLY A 79 6.95 10.86 -21.86
C GLY A 79 6.58 10.58 -20.40
N ALA A 80 5.96 11.54 -19.72
CA ALA A 80 5.54 11.45 -18.33
C ALA A 80 4.11 10.91 -18.20
N ILE A 81 3.76 10.49 -16.99
CA ILE A 81 2.39 10.16 -16.57
C ILE A 81 2.09 10.82 -15.22
N ARG A 82 0.81 11.03 -14.91
CA ARG A 82 0.38 11.50 -13.59
C ARG A 82 -0.04 10.35 -12.71
N VAL A 83 0.59 10.21 -11.54
CA VAL A 83 0.39 9.14 -10.57
C VAL A 83 -0.12 9.71 -9.26
N LEU A 84 -1.19 9.14 -8.74
CA LEU A 84 -1.60 9.27 -7.34
C LEU A 84 -1.14 8.01 -6.60
N GLU A 85 -0.22 8.13 -5.65
CA GLU A 85 0.05 7.04 -4.72
C GLU A 85 -0.73 7.24 -3.43
N ILE A 86 -1.45 6.21 -3.03
CA ILE A 86 -2.18 6.18 -1.76
C ILE A 86 -1.31 5.44 -0.75
N GLY A 87 -1.04 6.09 0.38
CA GLY A 87 -0.26 5.56 1.49
C GLY A 87 1.20 5.29 1.15
N ALA A 88 1.88 6.22 0.46
CA ALA A 88 3.28 6.03 0.09
C ALA A 88 4.23 5.86 1.28
N GLY A 89 3.81 6.27 2.49
CA GLY A 89 4.66 6.24 3.68
C GLY A 89 5.95 7.02 3.44
N PHE A 90 7.11 6.36 3.57
CA PHE A 90 8.40 6.99 3.27
C PHE A 90 8.80 6.98 1.79
N GLY A 91 7.92 6.57 0.86
CA GLY A 91 8.21 6.47 -0.57
C GLY A 91 8.94 5.18 -0.95
N ALA A 92 8.49 4.04 -0.44
CA ALA A 92 9.12 2.73 -0.69
C ALA A 92 9.09 2.31 -2.18
N ASN A 93 8.19 2.89 -2.98
CA ASN A 93 8.06 2.57 -4.39
C ASN A 93 8.99 3.37 -5.31
N PHE A 94 9.57 4.48 -4.84
CA PHE A 94 10.31 5.43 -5.69
C PHE A 94 11.47 4.80 -6.47
N GLU A 95 12.25 3.95 -5.81
CA GLU A 95 13.41 3.28 -6.43
C GLU A 95 13.01 2.32 -7.57
N HIS A 96 11.74 1.92 -7.63
CA HIS A 96 11.20 1.04 -8.65
C HIS A 96 10.53 1.80 -9.80
N ILE A 97 10.37 3.12 -9.70
CA ILE A 97 9.79 3.95 -10.75
C ILE A 97 10.88 4.29 -11.77
N GLN A 98 10.82 3.64 -12.93
CA GLN A 98 11.83 3.72 -14.00
C GLN A 98 11.46 4.68 -15.14
N ARG A 99 10.44 5.53 -14.93
CA ARG A 99 9.96 6.52 -15.89
C ARG A 99 9.65 7.84 -15.21
N LYS A 100 9.56 8.93 -15.98
CA LYS A 100 9.14 10.23 -15.46
C LYS A 100 7.68 10.15 -14.98
N VAL A 101 7.44 10.57 -13.74
CA VAL A 101 6.10 10.68 -13.17
C VAL A 101 5.90 12.03 -12.51
N LYS A 102 4.73 12.63 -12.74
CA LYS A 102 4.18 13.70 -11.92
C LYS A 102 3.38 13.06 -10.80
N TYR A 103 3.73 13.35 -9.55
CA TYR A 103 3.41 12.47 -8.44
C TYR A 103 2.65 13.20 -7.34
N TRP A 104 1.50 12.64 -6.96
CA TRP A 104 0.73 13.04 -5.79
C TRP A 104 0.79 11.93 -4.75
N ASN A 105 0.94 12.30 -3.49
CA ASN A 105 0.84 11.39 -2.36
C ASN A 105 -0.43 11.70 -1.58
N LEU A 106 -1.22 10.69 -1.28
CA LEU A 106 -2.32 10.76 -0.33
C LEU A 106 -2.00 9.90 0.88
N ASP A 107 -1.77 10.52 2.03
CA ASP A 107 -1.50 9.80 3.29
C ASP A 107 -2.00 10.62 4.48
N PRO A 108 -2.87 10.06 5.36
CA PRO A 108 -3.36 10.79 6.53
C PRO A 108 -2.26 11.02 7.57
N ASN A 109 -1.18 10.23 7.57
CA ASN A 109 -0.10 10.29 8.55
C ASN A 109 1.07 11.16 8.07
N ALA A 110 1.08 12.42 8.52
CA ALA A 110 2.14 13.38 8.18
C ALA A 110 3.53 13.02 8.73
N GLU A 111 3.65 12.09 9.69
CA GLU A 111 4.93 11.72 10.32
C GLU A 111 5.92 11.10 9.31
N PHE A 112 5.45 10.52 8.22
CA PHE A 112 6.32 9.97 7.18
C PHE A 112 7.02 11.03 6.32
N GLY A 113 6.57 12.29 6.34
CA GLY A 113 7.00 13.33 5.41
C GLY A 113 8.51 13.63 5.44
N GLY A 114 9.20 13.43 6.57
CA GLY A 114 10.65 13.61 6.66
C GLY A 114 11.42 12.56 5.85
N ALA A 115 11.12 11.28 6.10
CA ALA A 115 11.74 10.17 5.38
C ALA A 115 11.33 10.13 3.90
N PHE A 116 10.06 10.45 3.61
CA PHE A 116 9.54 10.59 2.25
C PHE A 116 10.37 11.58 1.43
N ARG A 117 10.56 12.81 1.90
CA ARG A 117 11.34 13.83 1.17
C ARG A 117 12.78 13.41 0.95
N LYS A 118 13.39 12.72 1.92
CA LYS A 118 14.75 12.18 1.79
C LYS A 118 14.85 11.11 0.69
N ASN A 119 13.86 10.23 0.58
CA ASN A 119 13.84 9.22 -0.47
C ASN A 119 13.48 9.82 -1.83
N LEU A 120 12.57 10.79 -1.88
CA LEU A 120 12.23 11.53 -3.10
C LEU A 120 13.48 12.17 -3.74
N GLN A 121 14.33 12.81 -2.95
CA GLN A 121 15.59 13.43 -3.43
C GLN A 121 16.55 12.45 -4.13
N LYS A 122 16.48 11.16 -3.80
CA LYS A 122 17.32 10.11 -4.42
C LYS A 122 16.74 9.59 -5.73
N ASN A 123 15.51 9.95 -6.08
CA ASN A 123 14.74 9.36 -7.17
C ASN A 123 14.28 10.44 -8.15
N PRO A 124 15.15 10.89 -9.08
CA PRO A 124 14.89 12.03 -9.97
C PRO A 124 13.77 11.78 -10.99
N ASN A 125 13.34 10.53 -11.16
CA ASN A 125 12.21 10.16 -12.01
C ASN A 125 10.86 10.59 -11.42
N VAL A 126 10.81 10.86 -10.11
CA VAL A 126 9.59 11.20 -9.39
C VAL A 126 9.56 12.69 -9.09
N GLU A 127 8.68 13.42 -9.76
CA GLU A 127 8.46 14.84 -9.52
C GLU A 127 7.19 15.03 -8.67
N MET A 128 7.39 15.47 -7.43
CA MET A 128 6.29 15.68 -6.49
C MET A 128 5.50 16.95 -6.82
N GLU A 129 4.21 16.82 -7.08
CA GLU A 129 3.30 17.95 -7.30
C GLU A 129 2.50 18.30 -6.04
N ARG A 130 1.98 17.30 -5.31
CA ARG A 130 1.10 17.56 -4.17
C ARG A 130 1.04 16.47 -3.11
N TRP A 131 1.16 16.89 -1.84
CA TRP A 131 0.83 16.05 -0.68
C TRP A 131 -0.60 16.33 -0.21
N VAL A 132 -1.42 15.30 -0.13
CA VAL A 132 -2.81 15.35 0.34
C VAL A 132 -2.93 14.57 1.64
N GLN A 133 -3.33 15.25 2.72
CA GLN A 133 -3.49 14.63 4.02
C GLN A 133 -4.95 14.24 4.26
N GLU A 134 -5.41 13.21 3.55
CA GLU A 134 -6.79 12.69 3.60
C GLU A 134 -6.78 11.16 3.69
N TYR A 135 -7.97 10.58 3.84
CA TYR A 135 -8.15 9.12 3.88
C TYR A 135 -8.48 8.60 2.47
N ALA A 136 -8.13 7.34 2.20
CA ALA A 136 -8.40 6.74 0.89
C ALA A 136 -9.90 6.63 0.61
N GLU A 137 -10.71 6.47 1.66
CA GLU A 137 -12.17 6.35 1.60
C GLU A 137 -12.89 7.66 1.31
N ASP A 138 -12.18 8.80 1.35
CA ASP A 138 -12.73 10.15 1.21
C ASP A 138 -11.65 11.13 0.73
N MET A 139 -11.47 11.25 -0.58
CA MET A 139 -10.42 12.05 -1.22
C MET A 139 -10.97 13.41 -1.74
N ARG A 140 -11.63 14.17 -0.86
CA ARG A 140 -12.24 15.48 -1.17
C ARG A 140 -11.29 16.48 -1.82
N GLY A 141 -10.01 16.45 -1.47
CA GLY A 141 -8.96 17.30 -2.02
C GLY A 141 -8.38 16.83 -3.36
N VAL A 142 -8.86 15.70 -3.88
CA VAL A 142 -8.33 15.04 -5.08
C VAL A 142 -9.32 15.17 -6.26
N PRO A 143 -8.88 15.76 -7.39
CA PRO A 143 -9.74 15.97 -8.55
C PRO A 143 -10.18 14.64 -9.19
N GLU A 144 -11.39 14.65 -9.74
CA GLU A 144 -11.93 13.56 -10.56
C GLU A 144 -11.21 13.48 -11.92
N SER A 145 -11.10 12.27 -12.48
CA SER A 145 -10.58 12.02 -13.84
C SER A 145 -9.22 12.67 -14.15
N HIS A 146 -8.33 12.78 -13.16
CA HIS A 146 -7.10 13.56 -13.26
C HIS A 146 -5.82 12.72 -13.41
N PHE A 147 -5.85 11.47 -12.97
CA PHE A 147 -4.67 10.62 -12.88
C PHE A 147 -4.68 9.54 -13.96
N ASP A 148 -3.51 9.31 -14.56
CA ASP A 148 -3.30 8.15 -15.43
C ASP A 148 -3.23 6.86 -14.60
N VAL A 149 -2.71 6.96 -13.37
CA VAL A 149 -2.55 5.84 -12.45
C VAL A 149 -2.88 6.21 -11.02
N VAL A 150 -3.56 5.29 -10.35
CA VAL A 150 -3.56 5.22 -8.89
C VAL A 150 -2.69 4.03 -8.49
N LEU A 151 -1.68 4.25 -7.66
CA LEU A 151 -0.78 3.23 -7.12
C LEU A 151 -1.12 2.99 -5.65
N ILE A 152 -1.32 1.73 -5.27
CA ILE A 152 -1.60 1.35 -3.87
C ILE A 152 -0.70 0.18 -3.49
N THR A 153 0.06 0.32 -2.40
CA THR A 153 0.89 -0.77 -1.90
C THR A 153 0.76 -0.96 -0.39
N TYR A 154 0.16 -2.07 0.04
CA TYR A 154 -0.09 -2.45 1.43
C TYR A 154 -0.91 -1.43 2.22
N VAL A 155 -2.00 -0.94 1.63
CA VAL A 155 -2.90 0.07 2.24
C VAL A 155 -4.33 -0.42 2.37
N LEU A 156 -4.85 -1.16 1.39
CA LEU A 156 -6.25 -1.60 1.40
C LEU A 156 -6.58 -2.55 2.56
N CYS A 157 -5.58 -3.17 3.16
CA CYS A 157 -5.73 -3.90 4.42
C CYS A 157 -6.09 -3.01 5.61
N SER A 158 -5.70 -1.75 5.60
CA SER A 158 -5.76 -0.81 6.74
C SER A 158 -6.90 0.19 6.64
N VAL A 159 -7.50 0.33 5.45
CA VAL A 159 -8.69 1.17 5.27
C VAL A 159 -9.90 0.56 5.98
N THR A 160 -10.78 1.43 6.46
CA THR A 160 -12.05 1.06 7.10
C THR A 160 -13.05 0.54 6.08
N GLU A 161 -13.21 1.24 4.95
CA GLU A 161 -14.22 0.95 3.94
C GLU A 161 -13.56 0.76 2.56
N VAL A 162 -13.08 -0.47 2.29
CA VAL A 162 -12.37 -0.79 1.02
C VAL A 162 -13.19 -0.42 -0.21
N GLY A 163 -14.50 -0.68 -0.19
CA GLY A 163 -15.39 -0.34 -1.31
C GLY A 163 -15.40 1.15 -1.62
N LYS A 164 -15.40 2.01 -0.59
CA LYS A 164 -15.31 3.47 -0.77
C LYS A 164 -13.94 3.89 -1.28
N ALA A 165 -12.87 3.31 -0.74
CA ALA A 165 -11.51 3.58 -1.23
C ALA A 165 -11.37 3.23 -2.72
N LEU A 166 -11.86 2.06 -3.14
CA LEU A 166 -11.82 1.65 -4.55
C LEU A 166 -12.73 2.51 -5.43
N ALA A 167 -13.89 2.95 -4.93
CA ALA A 167 -14.76 3.89 -5.64
C ALA A 167 -14.07 5.25 -5.86
N GLU A 168 -13.39 5.78 -4.85
CA GLU A 168 -12.58 6.99 -4.99
C GLU A 168 -11.42 6.79 -5.98
N CYS A 169 -10.76 5.63 -5.96
CA CYS A 169 -9.73 5.29 -6.95
C CYS A 169 -10.30 5.33 -8.38
N ARG A 170 -11.49 4.75 -8.60
CA ARG A 170 -12.17 4.82 -9.90
C ARG A 170 -12.51 6.26 -10.28
N ARG A 171 -13.04 7.06 -9.35
CA ARG A 171 -13.40 8.47 -9.57
C ARG A 171 -12.20 9.31 -10.01
N VAL A 172 -11.06 9.18 -9.33
CA VAL A 172 -9.90 10.05 -9.60
C VAL A 172 -9.12 9.64 -10.86
N LEU A 173 -9.28 8.39 -11.31
CA LEU A 173 -8.68 7.91 -12.56
C LEU A 173 -9.34 8.53 -13.78
N SER A 174 -8.52 9.03 -14.72
CA SER A 174 -9.00 9.37 -16.06
C SER A 174 -9.52 8.11 -16.76
N ARG A 175 -10.42 8.28 -17.73
CA ARG A 175 -10.87 7.18 -18.59
C ARG A 175 -9.68 6.54 -19.31
N GLY A 176 -9.57 5.22 -19.26
CA GLY A 176 -8.39 4.47 -19.72
C GLY A 176 -7.25 4.37 -18.69
N GLY A 177 -7.39 5.06 -17.56
CA GLY A 177 -6.48 5.01 -16.43
C GLY A 177 -6.48 3.65 -15.72
N ARG A 178 -5.41 3.41 -14.95
CA ARG A 178 -5.12 2.12 -14.34
C ARG A 178 -4.96 2.24 -12.84
N LEU A 179 -5.68 1.42 -12.08
CA LEU A 179 -5.34 1.14 -10.69
C LEU A 179 -4.24 0.07 -10.70
N VAL A 180 -3.07 0.36 -10.12
CA VAL A 180 -1.97 -0.58 -9.91
C VAL A 180 -1.89 -0.87 -8.41
N PHE A 181 -1.88 -2.15 -8.03
CA PHE A 181 -1.90 -2.55 -6.63
C PHE A 181 -0.90 -3.64 -6.28
N LEU A 182 -0.48 -3.64 -5.02
CA LEU A 182 0.29 -4.67 -4.33
C LEU A 182 -0.22 -4.77 -2.89
N GLU A 183 -0.90 -5.84 -2.52
CA GLU A 183 -1.54 -5.96 -1.21
C GLU A 183 -1.24 -7.33 -0.61
N HIS A 184 -1.11 -7.41 0.72
CA HIS A 184 -1.19 -8.70 1.37
C HIS A 184 -2.65 -9.18 1.39
N VAL A 185 -2.84 -10.51 1.40
CA VAL A 185 -4.17 -11.11 1.40
C VAL A 185 -4.27 -12.26 2.39
N ALA A 186 -5.52 -12.68 2.64
CA ALA A 186 -5.78 -13.90 3.39
C ALA A 186 -5.21 -15.12 2.66
N HIS A 187 -4.70 -16.08 3.42
CA HIS A 187 -4.45 -17.43 2.93
C HIS A 187 -5.74 -18.06 2.36
N PRO A 188 -5.63 -19.05 1.46
CA PRO A 188 -6.79 -19.79 0.95
C PRO A 188 -7.65 -20.37 2.07
N GLU A 189 -8.98 -20.40 1.87
CA GLU A 189 -9.92 -20.92 2.86
C GLU A 189 -9.61 -22.38 3.21
N GLY A 190 -9.80 -22.74 4.48
CA GLY A 190 -9.53 -24.10 4.96
C GLY A 190 -8.05 -24.44 5.19
N THR A 191 -7.12 -23.53 4.88
CA THR A 191 -5.70 -23.73 5.19
C THR A 191 -5.37 -23.37 6.64
N TRP A 192 -4.31 -23.97 7.18
CA TRP A 192 -3.78 -23.59 8.49
C TRP A 192 -3.39 -22.10 8.56
N GLY A 193 -2.84 -21.54 7.47
CA GLY A 193 -2.50 -20.12 7.40
C GLY A 193 -3.71 -19.20 7.60
N SER A 194 -4.87 -19.57 7.05
CA SER A 194 -6.12 -18.80 7.19
C SER A 194 -6.64 -18.83 8.63
N VAL A 195 -6.50 -19.98 9.32
CA VAL A 195 -6.83 -20.10 10.75
C VAL A 195 -5.93 -19.19 11.58
N VAL A 196 -4.60 -19.24 11.34
CA VAL A 196 -3.63 -18.41 12.06
C VAL A 196 -3.90 -16.92 11.84
N GLN A 197 -4.14 -16.48 10.60
CA GLN A 197 -4.49 -15.08 10.32
C GLN A 197 -5.76 -14.66 11.07
N THR A 198 -6.81 -15.46 11.02
CA THR A 198 -8.10 -15.14 11.67
C THR A 198 -7.96 -15.00 13.18
N LEU A 199 -7.19 -15.87 13.83
CA LEU A 199 -6.97 -15.81 15.28
C LEU A 199 -6.13 -14.60 15.70
N LEU A 200 -5.16 -14.20 14.87
CA LEU A 200 -4.22 -13.12 15.18
C LEU A 200 -4.70 -11.74 14.72
N ASP A 201 -5.66 -11.68 13.80
CA ASP A 201 -6.15 -10.45 13.16
C ASP A 201 -6.56 -9.34 14.15
N PRO A 202 -7.33 -9.59 15.23
CA PRO A 202 -7.75 -8.50 16.12
C PRO A 202 -6.58 -7.82 16.82
N MET A 203 -5.59 -8.59 17.25
CA MET A 203 -4.37 -8.05 17.87
C MET A 203 -3.47 -7.39 16.82
N TRP A 204 -3.39 -7.97 15.62
CA TRP A 204 -2.62 -7.40 14.52
C TRP A 204 -3.19 -6.05 14.09
N SER A 205 -4.48 -5.98 13.78
CA SER A 205 -5.18 -4.75 13.38
C SER A 205 -5.00 -3.65 14.43
N PHE A 206 -5.04 -4.00 15.71
CA PHE A 206 -4.74 -3.04 16.76
C PHE A 206 -3.29 -2.50 16.69
N SER A 207 -2.29 -3.38 16.64
CA SER A 207 -0.86 -2.98 16.63
C SER A 207 -0.40 -2.31 15.33
N PHE A 208 -1.01 -2.68 14.21
CA PHE A 208 -0.64 -2.25 12.85
C PHE A 208 -1.70 -1.34 12.23
N ARG A 209 -2.29 -0.45 13.05
CA ARG A 209 -3.07 0.72 12.57
C ARG A 209 -4.30 0.38 11.71
N GLY A 210 -5.01 -0.68 12.04
CA GLY A 210 -6.21 -1.13 11.34
C GLY A 210 -5.94 -2.16 10.25
N CYS A 211 -4.68 -2.59 10.07
CA CYS A 211 -4.31 -3.61 9.10
C CYS A 211 -5.00 -4.94 9.41
N HIS A 212 -5.89 -5.39 8.54
CA HIS A 212 -6.51 -6.71 8.65
C HIS A 212 -5.74 -7.72 7.78
N ILE A 213 -5.19 -8.76 8.40
CA ILE A 213 -4.37 -9.81 7.75
C ILE A 213 -5.22 -10.95 7.18
N ASN A 214 -6.47 -11.07 7.59
CA ASN A 214 -7.43 -12.05 7.06
C ASN A 214 -8.35 -11.47 5.97
N ARG A 215 -8.03 -10.27 5.46
CA ARG A 215 -8.84 -9.60 4.44
C ARG A 215 -8.64 -10.22 3.06
N ARG A 216 -9.74 -10.34 2.31
CA ARG A 216 -9.78 -10.83 0.91
C ARG A 216 -10.12 -9.69 -0.05
N PRO A 217 -9.15 -8.84 -0.43
CA PRO A 217 -9.42 -7.72 -1.32
C PRO A 217 -9.77 -8.17 -2.73
N GLU A 218 -9.38 -9.39 -3.16
CA GLU A 218 -9.69 -9.92 -4.50
C GLU A 218 -11.19 -9.90 -4.82
N GLN A 219 -12.04 -10.26 -3.84
CA GLN A 219 -13.49 -10.22 -3.99
C GLN A 219 -14.03 -8.79 -4.08
N LEU A 220 -13.36 -7.85 -3.43
CA LEU A 220 -13.75 -6.43 -3.40
C LEU A 220 -13.34 -5.72 -4.69
N PHE A 221 -12.19 -6.07 -5.27
CA PHE A 221 -11.77 -5.57 -6.58
C PHE A 221 -12.73 -5.99 -7.70
N MET A 222 -13.25 -7.23 -7.66
CA MET A 222 -14.23 -7.71 -8.65
C MET A 222 -15.53 -6.87 -8.63
N ASN A 223 -15.91 -6.33 -7.47
CA ASN A 223 -17.12 -5.54 -7.29
C ASN A 223 -16.90 -4.02 -7.39
N ALA A 224 -15.66 -3.56 -7.56
CA ALA A 224 -15.31 -2.14 -7.56
C ALA A 224 -15.59 -1.42 -8.90
N GLY A 225 -16.26 -2.10 -9.83
CA GLY A 225 -16.67 -1.51 -11.10
C GLY A 225 -15.50 -1.28 -12.07
N PHE A 226 -14.39 -1.99 -11.97
CA PHE A 226 -13.35 -1.97 -13.01
C PHE A 226 -13.72 -2.92 -14.16
N ASP A 227 -13.47 -2.51 -15.40
CA ASP A 227 -13.87 -3.26 -16.60
C ASP A 227 -12.96 -4.46 -16.89
N GLN A 228 -11.69 -4.33 -16.53
CA GLN A 228 -10.68 -5.37 -16.74
C GLN A 228 -9.79 -5.44 -15.50
N MET A 229 -9.48 -6.67 -15.07
CA MET A 229 -8.61 -6.92 -13.92
C MET A 229 -7.62 -8.02 -14.23
N LYS A 230 -6.35 -7.78 -13.90
CA LYS A 230 -5.28 -8.78 -13.88
C LYS A 230 -4.73 -8.83 -12.48
N LEU A 231 -4.66 -10.04 -11.91
CA LEU A 231 -4.14 -10.27 -10.57
C LEU A 231 -3.25 -11.50 -10.58
N THR A 232 -2.12 -11.41 -9.90
CA THR A 232 -1.19 -12.50 -9.66
C THR A 232 -1.00 -12.65 -8.17
N GLU A 233 -1.22 -13.87 -7.66
CA GLU A 233 -0.95 -14.23 -6.28
C GLU A 233 0.47 -14.76 -6.15
N VAL A 234 1.17 -14.35 -5.10
CA VAL A 234 2.51 -14.77 -4.74
C VAL A 234 2.61 -15.02 -3.24
N PHE A 235 3.35 -16.04 -2.87
CA PHE A 235 3.68 -16.33 -1.48
C PHE A 235 5.11 -15.87 -1.21
N LEU A 236 5.24 -14.81 -0.42
CA LEU A 236 6.53 -14.27 -0.03
C LEU A 236 7.15 -15.13 1.08
N ASN A 237 8.48 -15.19 1.13
CA ASN A 237 9.22 -15.82 2.23
C ASN A 237 9.17 -14.95 3.50
N MET A 238 7.99 -14.83 4.08
CA MET A 238 7.61 -13.98 5.20
C MET A 238 6.91 -14.83 6.27
N PRO A 239 6.74 -14.33 7.51
CA PRO A 239 5.92 -15.00 8.52
C PRO A 239 4.54 -15.35 7.95
N THR A 240 3.97 -16.47 8.38
CA THR A 240 2.73 -17.03 7.81
C THR A 240 1.61 -16.00 7.66
N VAL A 241 1.48 -15.09 8.62
CA VAL A 241 0.47 -14.02 8.62
C VAL A 241 0.59 -13.00 7.47
N LEU A 242 1.79 -12.83 6.90
CA LEU A 242 2.12 -11.84 5.86
C LEU A 242 2.56 -12.46 4.52
N SER A 243 2.63 -13.79 4.43
CA SER A 243 3.16 -14.47 3.25
C SER A 243 2.31 -14.28 1.98
N PRO A 244 0.97 -14.45 2.01
CA PRO A 244 0.17 -14.29 0.80
C PRO A 244 0.09 -12.82 0.40
N THR A 245 0.37 -12.56 -0.87
CA THR A 245 0.37 -11.23 -1.46
C THR A 245 -0.16 -11.31 -2.87
N VAL A 246 -0.93 -10.30 -3.27
CA VAL A 246 -1.40 -10.14 -4.64
C VAL A 246 -0.86 -8.85 -5.22
N TYR A 247 -0.51 -8.89 -6.49
CA TYR A 247 -0.25 -7.67 -7.25
C TYR A 247 -0.92 -7.74 -8.60
N GLY A 248 -1.16 -6.58 -9.19
CA GLY A 248 -1.84 -6.53 -10.47
C GLY A 248 -2.28 -5.14 -10.85
N SER A 249 -3.25 -5.11 -11.75
CA SER A 249 -3.87 -3.87 -12.19
C SER A 249 -5.33 -4.07 -12.58
N ALA A 250 -6.08 -2.98 -12.43
CA ALA A 250 -7.47 -2.87 -12.88
C ALA A 250 -7.63 -1.61 -13.74
N VAL A 251 -8.48 -1.68 -14.77
CA VAL A 251 -8.62 -0.61 -15.77
C VAL A 251 -10.07 -0.16 -15.87
N VAL A 252 -10.26 1.16 -16.04
CA VAL A 252 -11.54 1.79 -16.35
C VAL A 252 -11.63 2.00 -17.87
N VAL A 253 -12.42 1.19 -18.56
CA VAL A 253 -12.63 1.21 -20.02
C VAL A 253 -13.96 1.89 -20.38
N LYS A 254 -15.00 1.75 -19.55
CA LYS A 254 -16.33 2.31 -19.78
C LYS A 254 -16.80 3.12 -18.57
N ASP A 255 -17.62 4.14 -18.88
CA ASP A 255 -18.35 4.93 -17.91
C ASP A 255 -19.61 4.17 -17.45
#